data_AF-A0A7C7H0G9-F1
#
_entry.id   AF-A0A7C7H0G9-F1
#
_cell.length_a   1.000
_cell.length_b   1.000
_cell.length_c   1.000
_cell.angle_alpha   90.00
_cell.angle_beta   90.00
_cell.angle_gamma   90.00
#
_symmetry.space_group_name_H-M   'P 1'
#
loop_
_entity.id
_entity.type
_entity.pdbx_description
1 polymer ?
#
loop_
_entity_poly.entity_id
_entity_poly.type
_entity_poly.pdbx_seq_one_letter_code
_entity_poly.pdbx_strand_id
1 'polypeptide(L)'
;MRTVGHDVGGQGGPQPAGRHLSHIRSGSAGHHSAACGIEDARAVVDASKYGPIGHRGAAGSRQSYGMEDYVNKANDETLVTVLFEDIVAINSLEEIVTVDHIEVFYVAPGDLAQSMILTGQTPHPDVKAAVDRGIKTI
;
A
#
# COMPACT_ATOMS: atom_id res chain seq x y z
N MET A 1 -3.38 -6.79 11.04
CA MET A 1 -2.20 -6.05 11.53
C MET A 1 -1.54 -5.45 10.30
N ARG A 2 -1.55 -4.12 10.17
CA ARG A 2 -1.04 -3.36 9.01
C ARG A 2 0.48 -3.20 9.11
N THR A 3 1.17 -3.10 7.98
CA THR A 3 2.63 -2.93 7.93
C THR A 3 3.00 -1.58 7.30
N VAL A 4 4.03 -0.94 7.86
CA VAL A 4 4.64 0.30 7.33
C VAL A 4 5.91 -0.03 6.58
N GLY A 5 6.07 0.52 5.38
CA GLY A 5 7.32 0.46 4.63
C GLY A 5 7.78 1.85 4.15
N HIS A 6 9.08 2.02 3.96
CA HIS A 6 9.69 3.18 3.30
C HIS A 6 11.13 2.82 2.88
N ASP A 7 11.58 3.26 1.70
CA ASP A 7 12.95 3.06 1.24
C ASP A 7 13.91 4.03 1.94
N VAL A 8 14.69 3.50 2.88
CA VAL A 8 15.80 4.24 3.51
C VAL A 8 16.99 4.25 2.55
N GLY A 9 16.98 5.20 1.60
CA GLY A 9 18.08 5.40 0.66
C GLY A 9 19.46 5.33 1.34
N GLY A 10 20.20 4.24 1.06
CA GLY A 10 21.63 4.08 1.35
C GLY A 10 22.11 4.07 2.80
N GLN A 11 21.25 4.19 3.83
CA GLN A 11 21.70 4.12 5.23
C GLN A 11 21.35 2.78 5.87
N GLY A 12 22.34 1.90 5.94
CA GLY A 12 22.27 0.56 6.54
C GLY A 12 22.09 0.57 8.06
N GLY A 13 20.96 1.10 8.55
CA GLY A 13 20.48 0.88 9.90
C GLY A 13 19.66 -0.42 9.98
N PRO A 14 19.56 -1.06 11.16
CA PRO A 14 18.73 -2.24 11.34
C PRO A 14 17.27 -1.88 11.05
N GLN A 15 16.72 -2.45 9.98
CA GLN A 15 15.29 -2.36 9.70
C GLN A 15 14.55 -3.07 10.84
N PRO A 16 13.49 -2.46 11.42
CA PRO A 16 12.64 -3.19 12.34
C PRO A 16 12.12 -4.43 11.61
N ALA A 17 12.23 -5.59 12.25
CA ALA A 17 11.82 -6.87 11.69
C ALA A 17 10.31 -6.86 11.42
N GLY A 18 9.90 -6.36 10.27
CA GLY A 18 8.57 -6.56 9.71
C GLY A 18 8.36 -8.06 9.59
N ARG A 19 7.26 -8.55 10.15
CA ARG A 19 6.92 -9.98 10.13
C ARG A 19 6.87 -10.43 8.67
N HIS A 20 7.75 -11.36 8.34
CA HIS A 20 7.88 -12.00 7.02
C HIS A 20 6.49 -12.31 6.43
N LEU A 21 6.21 -11.83 5.22
CA LEU A 21 5.01 -12.12 4.43
C LEU A 21 4.97 -13.62 4.06
N SER A 22 4.71 -14.48 5.03
CA SER A 22 4.71 -15.95 4.86
C SER A 22 3.46 -16.49 4.16
N HIS A 23 2.55 -15.63 3.70
CA HIS A 23 1.17 -16.00 3.35
C HIS A 23 0.72 -15.73 1.91
N ILE A 24 1.57 -15.21 1.02
CA ILE A 24 1.23 -15.15 -0.41
C ILE A 24 1.48 -16.55 -0.99
N ARG A 25 0.45 -17.42 -1.00
CA ARG A 25 0.61 -18.84 -1.35
C ARG A 25 -0.14 -19.25 -2.62
N SER A 26 -0.99 -18.41 -3.20
CA SER A 26 -1.83 -18.79 -4.34
C SER A 26 -1.47 -18.13 -5.68
N GLY A 27 -0.39 -17.35 -5.77
CA GLY A 27 -0.05 -16.60 -6.99
C GLY A 27 -0.95 -15.39 -7.25
N SER A 28 -1.80 -15.00 -6.30
CA SER A 28 -2.60 -13.78 -6.38
C SER A 28 -1.68 -12.55 -6.47
N ALA A 29 -1.75 -11.82 -7.59
CA ALA A 29 -1.02 -10.57 -7.80
C ALA A 29 -1.32 -9.56 -6.67
N GLY A 30 -0.29 -8.87 -6.19
CA GLY A 30 -0.45 -7.70 -5.33
C GLY A 30 -0.94 -6.50 -6.13
N HIS A 31 -1.71 -5.61 -5.49
CA HIS A 31 -2.09 -4.34 -6.08
C HIS A 31 -1.42 -3.20 -5.32
N HIS A 32 -0.78 -2.31 -6.08
CA HIS A 32 -0.09 -1.13 -5.58
C HIS A 32 -0.64 0.09 -6.30
N SER A 33 -1.10 1.09 -5.56
CA SER A 33 -1.53 2.36 -6.13
C SER A 33 -1.24 3.51 -5.18
N ALA A 34 -0.96 4.68 -5.76
CA ALA A 34 -1.05 5.93 -5.05
C ALA A 34 -2.51 6.21 -4.65
N ALA A 35 -2.71 6.85 -3.50
CA ALA A 35 -4.01 7.36 -3.08
C ALA A 35 -3.83 8.76 -2.50
N CYS A 36 -4.58 9.75 -3.00
CA CYS A 36 -4.51 11.12 -2.49
C CYS A 36 -5.59 11.43 -1.43
N GLY A 37 -6.63 10.60 -1.37
CA GLY A 37 -7.73 10.70 -0.41
C GLY A 37 -8.36 9.34 -0.05
N ILE A 38 -9.34 9.35 0.85
CA ILE A 38 -10.01 8.11 1.31
C ILE A 38 -10.73 7.38 0.17
N GLU A 39 -11.29 8.12 -0.79
CA GLU A 39 -12.06 7.56 -1.90
C GLU A 39 -11.15 6.75 -2.83
N ASP A 40 -9.95 7.25 -3.11
CA ASP A 40 -8.94 6.52 -3.88
C ASP A 40 -8.54 5.22 -3.16
N ALA A 41 -8.29 5.28 -1.85
CA ALA A 41 -7.92 4.11 -1.06
C ALA A 41 -9.03 3.05 -1.04
N ARG A 42 -10.30 3.47 -0.96
CA ARG A 42 -11.46 2.58 -1.09
C ARG A 42 -11.59 2.01 -2.50
N ALA A 43 -11.35 2.81 -3.54
CA ALA A 43 -11.39 2.37 -4.93
C ALA A 43 -10.30 1.32 -5.20
N VAL A 44 -9.12 1.46 -4.59
CA VAL A 44 -8.05 0.47 -4.65
C VAL A 44 -8.49 -0.88 -4.06
N VAL A 45 -9.12 -0.88 -2.89
CA VAL A 45 -9.68 -2.10 -2.28
C VAL A 45 -10.76 -2.71 -3.17
N ASP A 46 -11.67 -1.87 -3.65
CA ASP A 46 -12.78 -2.27 -4.51
C ASP A 46 -12.31 -2.97 -5.79
N ALA A 47 -11.29 -2.42 -6.44
CA ALA A 47 -10.70 -3.00 -7.64
C ALA A 47 -9.88 -4.28 -7.37
N SER A 48 -9.34 -4.43 -6.15
CA SER A 48 -8.40 -5.51 -5.79
C SER A 48 -9.09 -6.77 -5.27
N LYS A 49 -10.25 -6.63 -4.63
CA LYS A 49 -10.97 -7.74 -3.98
C LYS A 49 -12.20 -8.13 -4.80
N TYR A 50 -12.51 -9.42 -4.80
CA TYR A 50 -13.76 -9.96 -5.34
C TYR A 50 -14.93 -9.71 -4.38
N GLY A 51 -16.15 -9.84 -4.90
CA GLY A 51 -17.36 -9.78 -4.08
C GLY A 51 -17.34 -10.80 -2.93
N PRO A 52 -17.83 -10.46 -1.73
CA PRO A 52 -18.58 -9.24 -1.40
C PRO A 52 -17.72 -8.03 -0.99
N ILE A 53 -16.39 -8.16 -0.93
CA ILE A 53 -15.51 -7.10 -0.42
C ILE A 53 -15.31 -5.98 -1.46
N GLY A 54 -15.24 -6.34 -2.74
CA GLY A 54 -15.06 -5.39 -3.85
C GLY A 54 -15.68 -5.89 -5.16
N HIS A 55 -15.31 -5.24 -6.26
CA HIS A 55 -15.84 -5.47 -7.60
C HIS A 55 -14.79 -5.93 -8.62
N ARG A 56 -13.72 -6.62 -8.17
CA ARG A 56 -12.75 -7.24 -9.07
C ARG A 56 -13.44 -8.19 -10.06
N GLY A 57 -13.14 -8.03 -11.35
CA GLY A 57 -13.68 -8.88 -12.41
C GLY A 57 -13.26 -10.35 -12.27
N ALA A 58 -14.24 -11.26 -12.21
CA ALA A 58 -14.04 -12.69 -12.01
C ALA A 58 -13.96 -13.51 -13.31
N ALA A 59 -13.79 -12.86 -14.47
CA ALA A 59 -13.74 -13.54 -15.76
C ALA A 59 -12.57 -14.53 -15.82
N GLY A 60 -12.90 -15.83 -15.67
CA GLY A 60 -12.04 -17.00 -15.95
C GLY A 60 -10.55 -16.78 -15.70
N SER A 61 -10.17 -16.33 -14.50
CA SER A 61 -8.77 -16.13 -14.16
C SER A 61 -8.01 -17.43 -14.43
N ARG A 62 -6.89 -17.38 -15.16
CA ARG A 62 -6.06 -18.59 -15.37
C ARG A 62 -5.61 -19.19 -14.04
N GLN A 63 -5.53 -18.36 -13.00
CA GLN A 63 -5.18 -18.76 -11.64
C GLN A 63 -6.29 -19.58 -10.95
N SER A 64 -7.54 -19.52 -11.44
CA SER A 64 -8.66 -20.27 -10.85
C SER A 64 -8.84 -21.67 -11.43
N TYR A 65 -8.11 -22.05 -12.49
CA TYR A 65 -8.24 -23.39 -13.08
C TYR A 65 -7.77 -24.48 -12.10
N GLY A 66 -8.66 -25.43 -11.80
CA GLY A 66 -8.38 -26.53 -10.87
C GLY A 66 -8.32 -26.12 -9.39
N MET A 67 -8.63 -24.86 -9.08
CA MET A 67 -8.65 -24.33 -7.72
C MET A 67 -10.08 -24.26 -7.19
N GLU A 68 -10.36 -25.05 -6.15
CA GLU A 68 -11.59 -24.93 -5.39
C GLU A 68 -11.55 -23.65 -4.54
N ASP A 69 -12.69 -22.96 -4.48
CA ASP A 69 -12.90 -21.76 -3.66
C ASP A 69 -11.88 -20.63 -3.92
N TYR A 70 -11.47 -20.49 -5.18
CA TYR A 70 -10.44 -19.53 -5.58
C TYR A 70 -10.77 -18.08 -5.17
N VAL A 71 -12.04 -17.67 -5.29
CA VAL A 71 -12.45 -16.29 -5.02
C VAL A 71 -12.21 -15.89 -3.57
N ASN A 72 -12.62 -16.73 -2.61
CA ASN A 72 -12.43 -16.44 -1.19
C ASN A 72 -10.94 -16.48 -0.83
N LYS A 73 -10.21 -17.50 -1.31
CA LYS A 73 -8.75 -17.58 -1.09
C LYS A 73 -8.02 -16.37 -1.66
N ALA A 74 -8.37 -15.94 -2.86
CA ALA A 74 -7.77 -14.76 -3.48
C ALA A 74 -8.09 -13.48 -2.68
N ASN A 75 -9.27 -13.36 -2.09
CA ASN A 75 -9.58 -12.25 -1.20
C ASN A 75 -8.71 -12.22 0.05
N ASP A 76 -8.42 -13.39 0.64
CA ASP A 76 -7.58 -13.51 1.83
C ASP A 76 -6.09 -13.30 1.53
N GLU A 77 -5.65 -13.66 0.32
CA GLU A 77 -4.22 -13.68 -0.05
C GLU A 77 -3.75 -12.48 -0.90
N THR A 78 -4.65 -11.77 -1.59
CA THR A 78 -4.29 -10.58 -2.35
C THR A 78 -3.81 -9.48 -1.40
N LEU A 79 -2.53 -9.12 -1.51
CA LEU A 79 -1.92 -8.00 -0.79
C LEU A 79 -2.29 -6.67 -1.47
N VAL A 80 -2.94 -5.79 -0.73
CA VAL A 80 -3.26 -4.42 -1.13
C VAL A 80 -2.31 -3.46 -0.44
N THR A 81 -1.60 -2.68 -1.25
CA THR A 81 -0.63 -1.68 -0.78
C THR A 81 -1.03 -0.30 -1.30
N VAL A 82 -1.02 0.68 -0.40
CA VAL A 82 -1.20 2.10 -0.75
C VAL A 82 0.12 2.85 -0.58
N LEU A 83 0.48 3.62 -1.62
CA LEU A 83 1.65 4.48 -1.62
C LEU A 83 1.25 5.90 -1.21
N PHE A 84 1.90 6.43 -0.17
CA PHE A 84 1.88 7.82 0.23
C PHE A 84 3.04 8.55 -0.41
N GLU A 85 2.78 9.09 -1.59
CA GLU A 85 3.76 9.72 -2.47
C GLU A 85 3.43 11.18 -2.83
N ASP A 86 2.35 11.72 -2.26
CA ASP A 86 1.91 13.10 -2.45
C ASP A 86 1.72 13.79 -1.09
N ILE A 87 2.11 15.06 -0.98
CA ILE A 87 1.95 15.84 0.25
C ILE A 87 0.48 15.99 0.67
N VAL A 88 -0.46 16.03 -0.27
CA VAL A 88 -1.90 16.03 -0.02
C VAL A 88 -2.32 14.72 0.64
N ALA A 89 -1.78 13.58 0.18
CA ALA A 89 -2.05 12.28 0.79
C ALA A 89 -1.54 12.20 2.23
N ILE A 90 -0.34 12.74 2.50
CA ILE A 90 0.20 12.81 3.86
C ILE A 90 -0.67 13.70 4.77
N ASN A 91 -1.27 14.77 4.24
CA ASN A 91 -2.14 15.65 5.01
C ASN A 91 -3.50 15.00 5.36
N SER A 92 -3.95 14.05 4.54
CA SER A 92 -5.20 13.28 4.75
C SER A 92 -4.96 11.88 5.35
N LEU A 93 -3.74 11.61 5.82
CA LEU A 93 -3.27 10.29 6.18
C LEU A 93 -4.12 9.59 7.24
N GLU A 94 -4.51 10.30 8.29
CA GLU A 94 -5.29 9.77 9.41
C GLU A 94 -6.62 9.16 8.96
N GLU A 95 -7.23 9.73 7.93
CA GLU A 95 -8.47 9.21 7.37
C GLU A 95 -8.21 7.99 6.49
N ILE A 96 -7.18 8.05 5.62
CA ILE A 96 -6.84 6.98 4.67
C ILE A 96 -6.45 5.69 5.40
N VAL A 97 -5.67 5.78 6.50
CA VAL A 97 -5.23 4.60 7.24
C VAL A 97 -6.38 3.84 7.89
N THR A 98 -7.59 4.39 7.96
CA THR A 98 -8.76 3.69 8.52
C THR A 98 -9.35 2.65 7.57
N VAL A 99 -9.10 2.76 6.25
CA VAL A 99 -9.72 1.91 5.22
C VAL A 99 -9.33 0.44 5.38
N ASP A 100 -10.33 -0.42 5.54
CA ASP A 100 -10.16 -1.87 5.68
C ASP A 100 -9.57 -2.53 4.42
N HIS A 101 -8.99 -3.72 4.59
CA HIS A 101 -8.42 -4.52 3.50
C HIS A 101 -7.25 -3.87 2.73
N ILE A 102 -6.56 -2.93 3.38
CA ILE A 102 -5.22 -2.47 3.01
C ILE A 102 -4.24 -3.02 4.03
N GLU A 103 -3.27 -3.79 3.55
CA GLU A 103 -2.30 -4.47 4.40
C GLU A 103 -1.01 -3.67 4.59
N VAL A 104 -0.60 -2.93 3.56
CA VAL A 104 0.65 -2.17 3.56
C VAL A 104 0.38 -0.72 3.21
N PHE A 105 0.91 0.16 4.04
CA PHE A 105 1.05 1.57 3.72
C PHE A 105 2.53 1.87 3.56
N TYR A 106 2.88 2.48 2.45
CA TYR A 106 4.25 2.75 2.10
C TYR A 106 4.43 4.23 1.84
N VAL A 107 5.35 4.89 2.56
CA VAL A 107 5.69 6.27 2.27
C VAL A 107 6.80 6.29 1.22
N ALA A 108 6.58 6.92 0.08
CA ALA A 108 7.54 6.95 -1.03
C ALA A 108 8.29 8.29 -1.04
N PRO A 109 9.54 8.36 -0.53
CA PRO A 109 10.24 9.62 -0.33
C PRO A 109 10.60 10.35 -1.63
N GLY A 110 10.92 9.59 -2.69
CA GLY A 110 11.31 10.15 -3.98
C GLY A 110 10.17 10.95 -4.60
N ASP A 111 9.02 10.32 -4.76
CA ASP A 111 7.82 10.92 -5.31
C ASP A 111 7.22 11.96 -4.36
N LEU A 112 7.27 11.73 -3.03
CA LEU A 112 6.88 12.75 -2.05
C LEU A 112 7.73 14.02 -2.19
N ALA A 113 9.04 13.89 -2.37
CA ALA A 113 9.91 15.03 -2.63
C ALA A 113 9.50 15.76 -3.92
N GLN A 114 9.14 15.02 -4.98
CA GLN A 114 8.62 15.62 -6.21
C GLN A 114 7.31 16.39 -5.98
N SER A 115 6.35 15.83 -5.23
CA SER A 115 5.08 16.52 -4.91
C SER A 115 5.30 17.81 -4.12
N MET A 116 6.38 17.88 -3.34
CA MET A 116 6.79 19.04 -2.56
C MET A 116 7.65 20.04 -3.36
N ILE A 117 7.80 19.85 -4.68
CA ILE A 117 8.66 20.67 -5.56
C ILE A 117 10.15 20.59 -5.15
N LEU A 118 10.54 19.46 -4.58
CA LEU A 118 11.90 19.14 -4.10
C LEU A 118 12.43 17.89 -4.82
N THR A 119 12.10 17.72 -6.10
CA THR A 119 12.48 16.54 -6.90
C THR A 119 13.96 16.19 -6.78
N GLY A 120 14.24 14.93 -6.44
CA GLY A 120 15.61 14.42 -6.24
C GLY A 120 16.26 14.81 -4.90
N GLN A 121 15.60 15.63 -4.07
CA GLN A 121 16.12 16.11 -2.78
C GLN A 121 15.48 15.35 -1.61
N THR A 122 15.50 14.01 -1.64
CA THR A 122 14.96 13.18 -0.55
C THR A 122 15.55 13.46 0.84
N PRO A 123 16.82 13.91 1.00
CA PRO A 123 17.36 14.27 2.31
C PRO A 123 16.91 15.65 2.83
N HIS A 124 16.13 16.42 2.06
CA HIS A 124 15.66 17.74 2.46
C HIS A 124 14.86 17.66 3.77
N PRO A 125 15.08 18.57 4.74
CA PRO A 125 14.46 18.48 6.07
C PRO A 125 12.93 18.40 6.02
N ASP A 126 12.29 19.13 5.10
CA ASP A 126 10.83 19.11 4.95
C ASP A 126 10.32 17.75 4.44
N VAL A 127 11.04 17.12 3.50
CA VAL A 127 10.69 15.79 2.99
C VAL A 127 10.85 14.77 4.11
N LYS A 128 11.96 14.83 4.85
CA LYS A 128 12.18 13.96 6.01
C LYS A 128 11.10 14.13 7.07
N ALA A 129 10.69 15.36 7.38
CA ALA A 129 9.63 15.65 8.33
C ALA A 129 8.27 15.09 7.86
N ALA A 130 7.97 15.18 6.56
CA ALA A 130 6.76 14.60 5.99
C ALA A 130 6.79 13.06 6.04
N VAL A 131 7.94 12.44 5.76
CA VAL A 131 8.15 10.99 5.89
C VAL A 131 7.97 10.54 7.35
N ASP A 132 8.64 11.20 8.28
CA ASP A 132 8.58 10.87 9.71
C ASP A 132 7.14 10.99 10.24
N ARG A 133 6.40 12.03 9.79
CA ARG A 133 4.98 12.18 10.08
C ARG A 133 4.17 11.00 9.51
N GLY A 134 4.43 10.62 8.27
CA GLY A 134 3.80 9.46 7.63
C GLY A 134 3.98 8.18 8.44
N ILE A 135 5.23 7.84 8.76
CA ILE A 135 5.59 6.65 9.52
C ILE A 135 4.98 6.66 10.93
N LYS A 136 4.89 7.83 11.58
CA LYS A 136 4.36 7.94 12.94
C LYS A 136 2.85 7.68 13.02
N THR A 137 2.11 8.04 11.98
CA THR A 137 0.64 7.95 11.97
C THR A 137 0.14 6.55 11.62
N ILE A 138 0.88 5.81 10.78
CA ILE A 138 0.51 4.44 10.36
C ILE A 138 0.84 3.43 11.48
#